data_AF-A0A265N6C1-F1
#
_entry.id   AF-A0A265N6C1-F1
#
_cell.length_a   1.000
_cell.length_b   1.000
_cell.length_c   1.000
_cell.angle_alpha   90.00
_cell.angle_beta   90.00
_cell.angle_gamma   90.00
#
_symmetry.space_group_name_H-M   'P 1'
#
loop_
_entity.id
_entity.type
_entity.pdbx_description
1 polymer ?
#
loop_
_entity_poly.entity_id
_entity_poly.type
_entity_poly.pdbx_seq_one_letter_code
_entity_poly.pdbx_strand_id
1 'polypeptide(L)'
;MLETVALNALKALTEKKTKKKVFIKIIWNDNEKITLFITPNMKINSFIYDEKEGYLFYDHEGKPVEKTIPCILPEEELENGQVKLEGFKTGKLLVNNERLAKDDLVFLSDYHLQ
;
A
#
# COMPACT_ATOMS: atom_id res chain seq x y z
N MET A 1 -21.88 -4.05 -0.01
CA MET A 1 -20.65 -3.50 0.61
C MET A 1 -19.57 -3.63 -0.43
N LEU A 2 -18.67 -2.65 -0.61
CA LEU A 2 -17.58 -2.79 -1.57
C LEU A 2 -16.68 -3.97 -1.21
N GLU A 3 -16.34 -4.77 -2.21
CA GLU A 3 -15.41 -5.89 -2.10
C GLU A 3 -14.02 -5.49 -2.59
N THR A 4 -13.99 -4.62 -3.60
CA THR A 4 -12.77 -4.07 -4.19
C THR A 4 -12.85 -2.54 -4.32
N VAL A 5 -11.70 -1.89 -4.45
CA VAL A 5 -11.59 -0.45 -4.73
C VAL A 5 -10.54 -0.18 -5.81
N ALA A 6 -10.73 0.87 -6.60
CA ALA A 6 -9.72 1.27 -7.58
C ALA A 6 -8.40 1.65 -6.89
N LEU A 7 -7.27 1.31 -7.51
CA LEU A 7 -5.93 1.64 -6.98
C LEU A 7 -5.76 3.16 -6.76
N ASN A 8 -6.35 3.98 -7.64
CA ASN A 8 -6.36 5.43 -7.51
C ASN A 8 -7.18 5.94 -6.30
N ALA A 9 -8.28 5.26 -5.94
CA ALA A 9 -9.06 5.60 -4.75
C ALA A 9 -8.23 5.37 -3.48
N LEU A 10 -7.54 4.23 -3.42
CA LEU A 10 -6.64 3.92 -2.32
C LEU A 10 -5.45 4.88 -2.26
N LYS A 11 -4.93 5.30 -3.41
CA LYS A 11 -3.91 6.36 -3.50
C LYS A 11 -4.40 7.65 -2.87
N ALA A 12 -5.58 8.12 -3.26
CA ALA A 12 -6.17 9.35 -2.74
C ALA A 12 -6.39 9.26 -1.23
N LEU A 13 -6.86 8.11 -0.71
CA LEU A 13 -6.98 7.89 0.72
C LEU A 13 -5.62 7.94 1.43
N THR A 14 -4.59 7.32 0.84
CA THR A 14 -3.23 7.32 1.40
C THR A 14 -2.67 8.74 1.45
N GLU A 15 -2.89 9.56 0.41
CA GLU A 15 -2.53 10.98 0.41
C GLU A 15 -3.27 11.76 1.50
N LYS A 16 -4.57 11.51 1.68
CA LYS A 16 -5.39 12.12 2.73
C LYS A 16 -4.87 11.80 4.12
N LYS A 17 -4.55 10.53 4.41
CA LYS A 17 -4.02 10.10 5.72
C LYS A 17 -2.62 10.62 5.99
N THR A 18 -1.73 10.54 5.00
CA THR A 18 -0.33 10.97 5.16
C THR A 18 -0.15 12.48 5.10
N LYS A 19 -1.15 13.22 4.58
CA LYS A 19 -1.07 14.64 4.23
C LYS A 19 0.09 14.96 3.28
N LYS A 20 0.49 13.98 2.46
CA LYS A 20 1.62 14.06 1.51
C LYS A 20 1.17 13.53 0.16
N LYS A 21 1.85 13.96 -0.91
CA LYS A 21 1.72 13.29 -2.21
C LYS A 21 2.28 11.89 -2.13
N VAL A 22 1.68 10.98 -2.89
CA VAL A 22 2.04 9.57 -2.92
C VAL A 22 2.25 9.14 -4.36
N PHE A 23 3.30 8.37 -4.60
CA PHE A 23 3.56 7.68 -5.86
C PHE A 23 3.28 6.19 -5.70
N ILE A 24 2.75 5.58 -6.76
CA ILE A 24 2.62 4.13 -6.83
C ILE A 24 3.90 3.62 -7.50
N LYS A 25 4.62 2.75 -6.79
CA LYS A 25 5.81 2.08 -7.30
C LYS A 25 5.61 0.57 -7.24
N ILE A 26 5.81 -0.09 -8.37
CA ILE A 26 5.81 -1.55 -8.45
C ILE A 26 7.27 -2.01 -8.35
N ILE A 27 7.54 -2.97 -7.47
CA ILE A 27 8.83 -3.68 -7.39
C ILE A 27 8.58 -5.18 -7.28
N TRP A 28 9.54 -5.99 -7.70
CA TRP A 28 9.44 -7.45 -7.62
C TRP A 28 10.82 -8.05 -7.33
N ASN A 29 10.81 -9.28 -6.81
CA ASN A 29 11.97 -10.15 -6.73
C ASN A 29 11.62 -11.48 -7.43
N ASP A 30 12.41 -12.53 -7.23
CA ASP A 30 12.20 -13.83 -7.87
C ASP A 30 10.93 -14.56 -7.37
N ASN A 31 10.38 -14.16 -6.22
CA ASN A 31 9.28 -14.84 -5.54
C ASN A 31 7.96 -14.07 -5.60
N GLU A 32 8.01 -12.74 -5.57
CA GLU A 32 6.84 -11.89 -5.37
C GLU A 32 6.96 -10.56 -6.10
N LYS A 33 5.81 -10.02 -6.50
CA LYS A 33 5.62 -8.65 -6.95
C LYS A 33 4.77 -7.88 -5.94
N ILE A 34 5.20 -6.68 -5.57
CA ILE A 34 4.48 -5.81 -4.63
C ILE A 34 4.28 -4.41 -5.20
N THR A 35 3.14 -3.81 -4.84
CA THR A 35 2.80 -2.44 -5.18
C THR A 35 2.90 -1.57 -3.94
N LEU A 36 3.75 -0.54 -3.99
CA LEU A 36 4.06 0.34 -2.89
C LEU A 36 3.49 1.74 -3.11
N PHE A 37 2.93 2.30 -2.04
CA PHE A 37 2.49 3.68 -1.99
C PHE A 37 3.55 4.47 -1.23
N ILE A 38 4.41 5.19 -1.96
CA ILE A 38 5.61 5.82 -1.40
C ILE A 38 5.49 7.34 -1.43
N THR A 39 6.12 8.01 -0.48
CA THR A 39 6.23 9.48 -0.52
C THR A 39 7.35 9.91 -1.48
N PRO A 40 7.29 11.14 -2.03
CA PRO A 40 8.41 11.73 -2.76
C PRO A 40 9.72 11.59 -1.97
N ASN A 41 10.80 11.26 -2.67
CA ASN A 41 12.14 11.05 -2.11
C ASN A 41 12.38 9.74 -1.34
N MET A 42 11.42 8.80 -1.32
CA MET A 42 11.71 7.43 -0.85
C MET A 42 12.46 6.66 -1.95
N LYS A 43 13.72 6.30 -1.67
CA LYS A 43 14.57 5.52 -2.56
C LYS A 43 14.53 4.04 -2.16
N ILE A 44 13.54 3.33 -2.66
CA ILE A 44 13.43 1.87 -2.45
C ILE A 44 13.93 1.19 -3.72
N ASN A 45 14.83 0.22 -3.61
CA ASN A 45 15.39 -0.52 -4.73
C ASN A 45 15.02 -2.00 -4.67
N SER A 46 15.10 -2.60 -3.49
CA SER A 46 14.81 -4.02 -3.28
C SER A 46 14.05 -4.23 -1.96
N PHE A 47 13.52 -5.44 -1.80
CA PHE A 47 12.84 -5.86 -0.59
C PHE A 47 13.07 -7.34 -0.31
N ILE A 48 12.92 -7.71 0.96
CA ILE A 48 12.91 -9.08 1.46
C ILE A 48 11.68 -9.21 2.37
N TYR A 49 11.03 -10.37 2.36
CA TYR A 49 9.99 -10.71 3.33
C TYR A 49 10.59 -11.63 4.40
N ASP A 50 10.52 -11.20 5.65
CA ASP A 50 10.87 -11.99 6.83
C ASP A 50 9.59 -12.36 7.59
N GLU A 51 9.49 -13.61 8.06
CA GLU A 51 8.27 -14.09 8.73
C GLU A 51 7.99 -13.39 10.07
N LYS A 52 9.01 -12.84 10.73
CA LYS A 52 8.89 -12.15 12.03
C LYS A 52 8.77 -10.64 11.85
N GLU A 53 9.60 -10.06 11.00
CA GLU A 53 9.69 -8.60 10.83
C GLU A 53 8.80 -8.08 9.69
N GLY A 54 8.28 -8.96 8.84
CA GLY A 54 7.51 -8.61 7.65
C GLY A 54 8.39 -8.09 6.52
N TYR A 55 7.87 -7.13 5.74
CA TYR A 55 8.60 -6.57 4.60
C TYR A 55 9.71 -5.61 5.04
N LEU A 56 10.95 -5.95 4.65
CA LEU A 56 12.14 -5.12 4.82
C LEU A 56 12.55 -4.53 3.48
N PHE A 57 12.85 -3.23 3.45
CA PHE A 57 13.14 -2.48 2.22
C PHE A 57 14.54 -1.89 2.25
N TYR A 58 15.21 -1.89 1.11
CA TYR A 58 16.59 -1.41 0.97
C TYR A 58 16.71 -0.43 -0.19
N ASP A 59 17.60 0.53 -0.05
CA ASP A 59 17.95 1.47 -1.11
C ASP A 59 18.96 0.88 -2.11
N HIS A 60 19.36 1.69 -3.09
CA HIS A 60 20.34 1.30 -4.11
C HIS A 60 21.76 0.99 -3.57
N GLU A 61 22.11 1.45 -2.37
CA GLU A 61 23.38 1.14 -1.72
C GLU A 61 23.27 -0.10 -0.81
N GLY A 62 22.09 -0.73 -0.75
CA GLY A 62 21.80 -1.84 0.15
C GLY A 62 21.51 -1.40 1.60
N LYS A 63 21.26 -0.11 1.85
CA LYS A 63 20.95 0.38 3.20
C LYS A 63 19.45 0.21 3.51
N PRO A 64 19.07 -0.18 4.74
CA PRO A 64 17.67 -0.25 5.14
C PRO A 64 16.96 1.09 4.98
N VAL A 65 15.74 1.06 4.42
CA VAL A 65 14.87 2.22 4.35
C VAL A 65 14.08 2.34 5.66
N GLU A 66 14.55 3.21 6.55
CA GLU A 66 13.91 3.42 7.86
C GLU A 66 12.57 4.14 7.79
N LYS A 67 12.29 4.81 6.66
CA LYS A 67 11.02 5.50 6.47
C LYS A 67 9.92 4.47 6.24
N THR A 68 8.90 4.52 7.08
CA THR A 68 7.66 3.74 6.90
C THR A 68 7.07 3.96 5.53
N ILE A 69 6.72 2.86 4.86
CA ILE A 69 5.95 2.89 3.62
C ILE A 69 4.46 3.04 3.97
N PRO A 70 3.79 4.10 3.48
CA PRO A 70 2.38 4.33 3.76
C PRO A 70 1.45 3.16 3.45
N CYS A 71 1.65 2.43 2.36
CA CYS A 71 0.84 1.24 2.07
C CYS A 71 1.65 0.27 1.21
N ILE A 72 1.58 -1.01 1.57
CA ILE A 72 2.23 -2.12 0.88
C ILE A 72 1.12 -3.06 0.43
N LEU A 73 1.02 -3.33 -0.86
CA LEU A 73 0.06 -4.25 -1.45
C LEU A 73 0.78 -5.43 -2.11
N PRO A 74 0.72 -6.62 -1.50
CA PRO A 74 1.06 -7.87 -2.16
C PRO A 74 0.21 -8.10 -3.42
N GLU A 75 0.73 -8.85 -4.39
CA GLU A 75 0.02 -9.14 -5.64
C GLU A 75 -1.33 -9.84 -5.43
N GLU A 76 -1.43 -10.72 -4.43
CA GLU A 76 -2.66 -11.45 -4.08
C GLU A 76 -3.82 -10.55 -3.64
N GLU A 77 -3.52 -9.33 -3.21
CA GLU A 77 -4.49 -8.32 -2.79
C GLU A 77 -5.00 -7.46 -3.96
N LEU A 78 -4.50 -7.72 -5.18
CA LEU A 78 -4.96 -7.11 -6.41
C LEU A 78 -5.79 -8.10 -7.24
N GLU A 79 -6.91 -7.63 -7.78
CA GLU A 79 -7.77 -8.39 -8.68
C GLU A 79 -8.31 -7.47 -9.77
N ASN A 80 -8.02 -7.80 -11.04
CA ASN A 80 -8.46 -7.03 -12.21
C ASN A 80 -8.13 -5.52 -12.13
N GLY A 81 -6.97 -5.17 -11.58
CA GLY A 81 -6.53 -3.78 -11.41
C GLY A 81 -7.19 -3.03 -10.24
N GLN A 82 -7.97 -3.72 -9.42
CA GLN A 82 -8.58 -3.22 -8.19
C GLN A 82 -7.94 -3.88 -6.97
N VAL A 83 -8.09 -3.23 -5.81
CA VAL A 83 -7.55 -3.70 -4.53
C VAL A 83 -8.67 -4.34 -3.73
N LYS A 84 -8.45 -5.57 -3.23
CA LYS A 84 -9.39 -6.27 -2.35
C LYS A 84 -9.46 -5.56 -1.00
N LEU A 85 -10.67 -5.32 -0.50
CA LEU A 85 -10.87 -4.72 0.83
C LEU A 85 -10.75 -5.73 1.96
N GLU A 86 -10.72 -7.03 1.66
CA GLU A 86 -10.62 -8.08 2.68
C GLU A 86 -9.34 -7.98 3.50
N GLY A 87 -8.18 -7.78 2.87
CA GLY A 87 -6.90 -7.61 3.56
C GLY A 87 -6.89 -6.44 4.55
N PHE A 88 -7.65 -5.37 4.28
CA PHE A 88 -7.81 -4.24 5.21
C PHE A 88 -8.78 -4.55 6.37
N LYS A 89 -9.81 -5.36 6.14
CA LYS A 89 -10.79 -5.78 7.16
C LYS A 89 -10.16 -6.72 8.19
N THR A 90 -9.28 -7.63 7.73
CA THR A 90 -8.54 -8.55 8.61
C THR A 90 -7.38 -7.87 9.32
N GLY A 91 -7.01 -6.65 8.90
CA GLY A 91 -5.88 -5.89 9.45
C GLY A 91 -4.52 -6.34 8.94
N LYS A 92 -4.48 -7.20 7.91
CA LYS A 92 -3.27 -7.60 7.19
C LYS A 92 -2.69 -6.43 6.40
N LEU A 93 -3.56 -5.60 5.82
CA LEU A 93 -3.19 -4.39 5.11
C LEU A 93 -3.49 -3.16 5.95
N LEU A 94 -2.58 -2.20 5.89
CA LEU A 94 -2.66 -0.93 6.60
C LEU A 94 -2.48 0.22 5.62
N VAL A 95 -3.10 1.35 5.95
CA VAL A 95 -2.84 2.63 5.29
C VAL A 95 -2.28 3.56 6.35
N ASN A 96 -1.05 4.02 6.12
CA ASN A 96 -0.27 4.83 7.03
C ASN A 96 -0.15 4.20 8.43
N ASN A 97 0.17 2.90 8.48
CA ASN A 97 0.23 2.09 9.71
C ASN A 97 -1.09 1.98 10.50
N GLU A 98 -2.22 2.34 9.88
CA GLU A 98 -3.53 2.27 10.52
C GLU A 98 -4.47 1.35 9.76
N ARG A 99 -5.38 0.70 10.49
CA ARG A 99 -6.54 0.03 9.89
C ARG A 99 -7.47 1.07 9.27
N LEU A 100 -8.30 0.63 8.32
CA LEU A 100 -9.33 1.49 7.75
C LEU A 100 -10.41 1.77 8.81
N ALA A 101 -10.66 3.04 9.07
CA ALA A 101 -11.79 3.50 9.87
C ALA A 101 -13.08 3.52 9.02
N LYS A 102 -14.23 3.68 9.69
CA LYS A 102 -15.52 3.79 9.01
C LYS A 102 -15.54 4.91 7.96
N ASP A 103 -14.96 6.07 8.30
CA ASP A 103 -14.89 7.23 7.40
C ASP A 103 -14.00 6.98 6.19
N ASP A 104 -12.99 6.11 6.31
CA ASP A 104 -12.15 5.70 5.19
C ASP A 104 -12.95 4.85 4.19
N LEU A 105 -13.80 3.95 4.70
CA LEU A 105 -14.68 3.12 3.87
C LEU A 105 -15.74 3.94 3.14
N VAL A 106 -16.29 4.97 3.80
CA VAL A 106 -17.21 5.93 3.15
C VAL A 106 -16.48 6.68 2.04
N PHE A 107 -15.29 7.23 2.34
CA PHE A 107 -14.47 7.92 1.34
C PHE A 107 -14.18 7.06 0.10
N LEU A 108 -13.78 5.80 0.31
CA LEU A 108 -13.51 4.87 -0.79
C LEU A 108 -14.77 4.55 -1.60
N SER A 109 -15.94 4.55 -0.96
CA SER A 109 -17.22 4.32 -1.64
C SER A 109 -17.61 5.49 -2.54
N ASP A 110 -17.45 6.71 -2.03
CA ASP A 110 -17.80 7.93 -2.77
C ASP A 110 -16.83 8.17 -3.94
N TYR A 111 -15.55 7.83 -3.77
CA TYR A 111 -14.54 7.96 -4.83
C TYR A 111 -14.82 7.04 -6.03
N HIS A 112 -15.52 5.91 -5.82
CA HIS A 112 -15.88 4.99 -6.91
C HIS A 112 -16.90 5.58 -7.89
N LEU A 113 -17.61 6.66 -7.50
CA LEU A 113 -18.64 7.31 -8.29
C LEU A 113 -18.13 8.52 -9.11
N GLN A 114 -16.83 8.82 -9.04
CA GLN A 114 -16.17 9.92 -9.77
C GLN A 114 -15.38 9.39 -10.97
#